data_AF-A0A1W9Q1G1-F1
#
_entry.id   AF-A0A1W9Q1G1-F1
#
_cell.length_a   1.000
_cell.length_b   1.000
_cell.length_c   1.000
_cell.angle_alpha   90.00
_cell.angle_beta   90.00
_cell.angle_gamma   90.00
#
_symmetry.space_group_name_H-M   'P 1'
#
loop_
_entity.id
_entity.type
_entity.pdbx_description
1 polymer ?
#
loop_
_entity_poly.entity_id
_entity_poly.type
_entity_poly.pdbx_seq_one_letter_code
_entity_poly.pdbx_strand_id
1 'polypeptide(L)'
;MVYLGQDPRINRTTAIKTVRFQDDFDEEEAAEMKKKFFREAESAGTLSHPNIVTIYDAGEEQDIAYIAMEYLEGDNFEKYANCRWA
;
A
#
# COMPACT_ATOMS: atom_id res chain seq x y z
N MET A 1 -5.16 -0.85 -5.99
CA MET A 1 -6.30 -0.79 -5.04
C MET A 1 -5.81 -1.01 -3.62
N VAL A 2 -6.61 -0.72 -2.59
CA VAL A 2 -6.29 -1.04 -1.18
C VAL A 2 -7.44 -1.84 -0.58
N TYR A 3 -7.13 -2.94 0.10
CA TYR A 3 -8.10 -3.83 0.72
C TYR A 3 -7.89 -3.96 2.22
N LEU A 4 -8.97 -4.22 2.96
CA LEU A 4 -8.89 -4.67 4.35
C LEU A 4 -8.55 -6.16 4.37
N GLY A 5 -7.48 -6.52 5.06
CA GLY A 5 -7.00 -7.89 5.20
C GLY A 5 -6.87 -8.31 6.66
N GLN A 6 -6.77 -9.62 6.87
CA GLN A 6 -6.47 -10.23 8.16
C GLN A 6 -5.25 -11.13 7.97
N ASP A 7 -4.16 -10.87 8.70
CA ASP A 7 -2.99 -11.74 8.74
C ASP A 7 -3.39 -13.07 9.41
N PRO A 8 -3.35 -14.21 8.70
CA PRO A 8 -3.80 -15.48 9.22
C PRO A 8 -2.86 -16.09 10.27
N ARG A 9 -1.60 -15.64 10.35
CA ARG A 9 -0.59 -16.19 11.26
C ARG A 9 -0.69 -15.61 12.66
N ILE A 10 -0.96 -14.31 12.74
CA ILE A 10 -0.98 -13.57 14.02
C ILE A 10 -2.30 -12.86 14.30
N ASN A 11 -3.31 -13.06 13.45
CA ASN A 11 -4.65 -12.49 13.58
C ASN A 11 -4.65 -10.96 13.72
N ARG A 12 -3.86 -10.29 12.87
CA ARG A 12 -3.75 -8.82 12.81
C ARG A 12 -4.53 -8.28 11.62
N THR A 13 -5.29 -7.21 11.83
CA THR A 13 -5.94 -6.48 10.73
C THR A 13 -4.92 -5.60 10.01
N THR A 14 -4.93 -5.65 8.67
CA THR A 14 -3.95 -4.98 7.82
C THR A 14 -4.63 -4.27 6.65
N ALA A 15 -4.00 -3.21 6.15
CA ALA A 15 -4.32 -2.65 4.84
C ALA A 15 -3.40 -3.28 3.79
N ILE A 16 -3.95 -3.77 2.70
CA ILE A 16 -3.21 -4.45 1.63
C ILE A 16 -3.35 -3.64 0.35
N LYS A 17 -2.30 -2.90 -0.02
CA LYS A 17 -2.23 -2.19 -1.30
C LYS A 17 -1.79 -3.18 -2.37
N THR A 18 -2.54 -3.30 -3.47
CA THR A 18 -2.20 -4.18 -4.59
C THR A 18 -2.17 -3.45 -5.93
N VAL A 19 -1.34 -3.96 -6.83
CA VAL A 19 -1.29 -3.55 -8.25
C VAL A 19 -1.14 -4.81 -9.12
N ARG A 20 -1.98 -4.92 -10.15
CA ARG A 20 -1.81 -5.87 -11.26
C ARG A 20 -1.09 -5.13 -12.38
N PHE A 21 -0.05 -5.71 -12.94
CA PHE A 21 0.73 -5.05 -14.00
C PHE A 21 0.45 -5.59 -15.40
N GLN A 22 -0.07 -6.82 -15.54
CA GLN A 22 -0.22 -7.47 -16.85
C GLN A 22 -1.46 -7.02 -17.65
N ASP A 23 -2.51 -6.52 -16.99
CA ASP A 23 -3.77 -6.21 -17.67
C ASP A 23 -3.80 -4.81 -18.30
N ASP A 24 -2.98 -3.89 -17.79
CA ASP A 24 -3.10 -2.45 -18.07
C ASP A 24 -1.85 -1.83 -18.74
N PHE A 25 -0.73 -2.54 -18.81
CA PHE A 25 0.57 -2.00 -19.23
C PHE A 25 1.33 -2.97 -20.14
N ASP A 26 2.22 -2.43 -20.97
CA ASP A 26 3.22 -3.25 -21.67
C ASP A 26 4.31 -3.75 -20.70
N GLU A 27 5.16 -4.67 -21.17
CA GLU A 27 6.16 -5.34 -20.31
C GLU A 27 7.18 -4.37 -19.69
N GLU A 28 7.54 -3.31 -20.41
CA GLU A 28 8.52 -2.31 -19.95
C GLU A 28 7.89 -1.35 -18.93
N GLU A 29 6.67 -0.87 -19.22
CA GLU A 29 5.87 -0.04 -18.31
C GLU A 29 5.53 -0.79 -17.02
N ALA A 30 5.15 -2.06 -17.13
CA ALA A 30 4.89 -2.95 -16.00
C ALA A 30 6.11 -3.05 -15.07
N ALA A 31 7.31 -3.26 -15.65
CA ALA A 31 8.56 -3.35 -14.90
C ALA A 31 8.90 -2.04 -14.17
N GLU A 32 8.74 -0.89 -14.83
CA GLU A 32 8.98 0.42 -14.24
C GLU A 32 7.98 0.75 -13.11
N MET A 33 6.70 0.45 -13.32
CA MET A 33 5.65 0.65 -12.31
C MET A 33 5.88 -0.23 -11.07
N LYS A 34 6.26 -1.50 -11.29
CA LYS A 34 6.62 -2.43 -10.22
C LYS A 34 7.84 -1.95 -9.43
N LYS A 35 8.87 -1.45 -10.09
CA LYS A 35 10.05 -0.86 -9.45
C LYS A 35 9.68 0.35 -8.58
N LYS A 36 8.80 1.23 -9.06
CA LYS A 36 8.29 2.37 -8.28
C LYS A 36 7.50 1.90 -7.07
N PHE A 37 6.66 0.89 -7.23
CA PHE A 37 5.84 0.31 -6.17
C PHE A 37 6.70 -0.25 -5.02
N PHE A 38 7.71 -1.06 -5.32
CA PHE A 38 8.61 -1.58 -4.28
C PHE A 38 9.53 -0.52 -3.69
N ARG A 39 9.92 0.50 -4.46
CA ARG A 39 10.70 1.63 -3.92
C ARG A 39 9.90 2.44 -2.89
N GLU A 40 8.59 2.59 -3.08
CA GLU A 40 7.70 3.19 -2.07
C GLU A 40 7.72 2.35 -0.79
N ALA A 41 7.61 1.02 -0.93
CA ALA A 41 7.67 0.11 0.20
C ALA A 41 9.01 0.17 0.95
N GLU A 42 10.13 0.20 0.23
CA GLU A 42 11.47 0.30 0.81
C GLU A 42 11.65 1.64 1.55
N SER A 43 11.21 2.74 0.93
CA SER A 43 11.34 4.07 1.52
C SER A 43 10.54 4.19 2.82
N ALA A 44 9.31 3.69 2.85
CA ALA A 44 8.48 3.74 4.05
C ALA A 44 8.85 2.66 5.08
N GLY A 45 9.29 1.48 4.64
CA GLY A 45 9.63 0.36 5.51
C GLY A 45 10.89 0.56 6.35
N THR A 46 11.77 1.49 5.96
CA THR A 46 12.96 1.87 6.75
C THR A 46 12.63 2.89 7.87
N LEU A 47 11.42 3.44 7.88
CA LEU A 47 11.01 4.46 8.86
C LEU A 47 10.27 3.80 10.03
N SER A 48 10.64 4.18 11.25
CA SER A 48 9.97 3.76 12.48
C SER A 48 9.60 4.99 13.30
N HIS A 49 8.35 5.44 13.15
CA HIS A 49 7.84 6.63 13.81
C HIS A 49 6.31 6.52 14.01
N PRO A 50 5.75 6.96 15.15
CA PRO A 50 4.32 6.81 15.47
C PRO A 50 3.35 7.49 14.48
N ASN A 51 3.84 8.44 13.68
CA ASN A 51 3.05 9.16 12.67
C ASN A 51 3.34 8.70 11.23
N ILE A 52 4.03 7.56 11.06
CA ILE A 52 4.34 6.97 9.76
C ILE A 52 3.80 5.56 9.76
N VAL A 53 3.00 5.23 8.75
CA VAL A 53 2.43 3.89 8.57
C VAL A 53 3.55 2.86 8.54
N THR A 54 3.41 1.83 9.37
CA THR A 54 4.38 0.72 9.38
C THR A 54 4.07 -0.26 8.26
N ILE A 55 5.08 -0.60 7.47
CA ILE A 55 5.00 -1.70 6.50
C ILE A 55 5.38 -3.01 7.21
N TYR A 56 4.54 -4.02 7.05
CA TYR A 56 4.76 -5.34 7.63
C TYR A 56 5.37 -6.32 6.63
N ASP A 57 4.91 -6.28 5.39
CA ASP A 57 5.39 -7.18 4.33
C ASP A 57 5.17 -6.55 2.95
N ALA A 58 5.99 -6.95 1.98
CA ALA A 58 5.82 -6.56 0.59
C ALA A 58 6.35 -7.68 -0.31
N GLY A 59 5.59 -8.00 -1.35
CA GLY A 59 5.95 -9.11 -2.23
C GLY A 59 5.13 -9.13 -3.51
N GLU A 60 5.26 -10.23 -4.22
CA GLU A 60 4.57 -10.49 -5.47
C GLU A 60 4.08 -11.93 -5.49
N GLU A 61 2.83 -12.12 -5.91
CA GLU A 61 2.22 -13.42 -6.08
C GLU A 61 1.28 -13.39 -7.29
N GLN A 62 1.42 -14.36 -8.20
CA GLN A 62 0.55 -14.51 -9.38
C GLN A 62 0.38 -13.19 -10.17
N ASP A 63 1.48 -12.49 -10.41
CA ASP A 63 1.53 -11.22 -11.15
C ASP A 63 0.81 -10.04 -10.48
N ILE A 64 0.53 -10.18 -9.18
CA ILE A 64 0.02 -9.13 -8.30
C ILE A 64 1.12 -8.75 -7.32
N ALA A 65 1.60 -7.51 -7.37
CA ALA A 65 2.41 -6.99 -6.27
C ALA A 65 1.50 -6.50 -5.14
N TYR A 66 1.95 -6.70 -3.91
CA TYR A 66 1.27 -6.25 -2.71
C TYR A 66 2.21 -5.60 -1.70
N ILE A 67 1.66 -4.69 -0.91
CA ILE A 67 2.26 -4.14 0.31
C ILE A 67 1.22 -4.32 1.42
N ALA A 68 1.57 -5.10 2.44
CA ALA A 68 0.79 -5.25 3.67
C ALA A 68 1.33 -4.25 4.70
N MET A 69 0.44 -3.38 5.17
CA MET A 69 0.78 -2.28 6.06
C MET A 69 -0.25 -2.12 7.18
N GLU A 70 0.09 -1.29 8.16
CA GLU A 70 -0.78 -0.90 9.24
C GLU A 70 -2.13 -0.40 8.72
N TYR A 71 -3.21 -0.92 9.30
CA TYR A 71 -4.56 -0.44 9.03
C TYR A 71 -4.83 0.78 9.93
N LEU A 72 -5.15 1.91 9.32
CA LEU A 72 -5.55 3.12 10.03
C LEU A 72 -7.06 3.33 9.91
N GLU A 73 -7.72 3.53 11.03
CA GLU A 73 -9.12 3.93 11.07
C GLU A 73 -9.25 5.45 10.87
N GLY A 74 -10.27 5.85 10.10
CA GLY A 74 -10.56 7.26 9.81
C GLY A 74 -10.51 7.56 8.32
N ASP A 75 -10.44 8.85 8.01
CA ASP A 75 -10.45 9.34 6.64
C ASP A 75 -9.13 10.01 6.29
N ASN A 76 -8.81 10.02 4.99
CA ASN A 76 -7.67 10.77 4.50
C ASN A 76 -7.87 12.29 4.71
N PHE A 77 -6.76 13.02 4.65
CA PHE A 77 -6.78 14.47 4.84
C PHE A 77 -7.69 15.21 3.86
N GLU A 78 -7.82 14.73 2.62
CA GLU A 78 -8.64 15.37 1.58
C GLU A 78 -10.10 15.58 2.00
N LYS A 79 -10.68 14.66 2.79
CA LYS A 79 -12.04 14.81 3.32
C LYS A 79 -12.20 16.09 4.14
N TYR A 80 -11.18 16.47 4.89
CA TYR A 80 -11.18 17.65 5.76
C TYR A 80 -10.70 18.91 5.03
N ALA A 81 -9.78 18.76 4.07
CA ALA A 81 -9.24 19.87 3.30
C ALA A 81 -10.29 20.57 2.41
N ASN A 82 -11.27 19.81 1.91
CA ASN A 82 -12.37 20.35 1.08
C ASN A 82 -13.57 20.84 1.88
N CYS A 83 -13.53 20.83 3.22
CA CYS A 83 -14.49 21.57 4.02
C CYS A 83 -14.23 23.06 3.83
N ARG A 84 -15.02 23.68 2.95
CA ARG A 84 -15.11 25.13 2.81
C ARG A 84 -15.45 25.71 4.19
N TRP A 85 -14.47 26.38 4.81
CA TRP A 85 -14.69 27.21 5.99
C TRP A 85 -15.75 28.25 5.61
N ALA A 86 -16.97 28.06 6.13
CA ALA A 86 -18.07 29.01 6.03
C ALA A 86 -17.94 30.07 7.14
#